data_AF-A0A2N2VYZ6-F1
#
_entry.id   AF-A0A2N2VYZ6-F1
#
_cell.length_a   1.000
_cell.length_b   1.000
_cell.length_c   1.000
_cell.angle_alpha   90.00
_cell.angle_beta   90.00
_cell.angle_gamma   90.00
#
_symmetry.space_group_name_H-M   'P 1'
#
loop_
_entity.id
_entity.type
_entity.pdbx_description
1 polymer ?
#
loop_
_entity_poly.entity_id
_entity_poly.type
_entity_poly.pdbx_seq_one_letter_code
_entity_poly.pdbx_strand_id
1 'polypeptide(L)'
;MSVTINKYDMFRFYRGEEINPFDKEKQNAQHQFWFYESVFEREFLKNDSSDWYSFFSMHDLQKDFLQILSESDYERPTQGKKKQVFELWLTYLFKYKLYPEYGGENKDEKVYYSFELN
;
A
#
# COMPACT_ATOMS: atom_id res chain seq x y z
N MET A 1 -17.64 12.34 18.36
CA MET A 1 -18.08 11.90 17.01
C MET A 1 -16.99 10.99 16.48
N SER A 2 -17.28 9.70 16.36
CA SER A 2 -16.32 8.75 15.80
C SER A 2 -16.40 8.85 14.28
N VAL A 3 -15.35 9.34 13.64
CA VAL A 3 -15.22 9.25 12.18
C VAL A 3 -14.96 7.78 11.88
N THR A 4 -16.01 7.06 11.53
CA THR A 4 -15.89 5.73 10.93
C THR A 4 -15.33 5.95 9.53
N ILE A 5 -14.01 6.13 9.43
CA ILE A 5 -13.32 5.92 8.16
C ILE A 5 -13.61 4.46 7.84
N ASN A 6 -14.42 4.22 6.81
CA ASN A 6 -14.68 2.87 6.33
C ASN A 6 -13.32 2.21 6.13
N LYS A 7 -13.00 1.21 6.97
CA LYS A 7 -11.73 0.47 6.93
C LYS A 7 -11.46 -0.19 5.57
N TYR A 8 -12.48 -0.20 4.71
CA TYR A 8 -12.55 -0.94 3.47
C TYR A 8 -12.41 -0.07 2.21
N ASP A 9 -12.49 1.27 2.28
CA ASP A 9 -12.47 2.11 1.07
C ASP A 9 -11.04 2.36 0.53
N MET A 10 -10.00 1.96 1.28
CA MET A 10 -8.60 2.21 0.92
C MET A 10 -7.99 1.10 0.05
N PHE A 11 -8.26 -0.16 0.40
CA PHE A 11 -7.74 -1.33 -0.31
C PHE A 11 -8.76 -1.81 -1.35
N ARG A 12 -8.28 -2.25 -2.51
CA ARG A 12 -9.15 -2.77 -3.57
C ARG A 12 -9.54 -4.22 -3.28
N PHE A 13 -8.61 -5.04 -2.80
CA PHE A 13 -8.76 -6.50 -2.70
C PHE A 13 -8.77 -7.02 -1.27
N TYR A 14 -7.89 -6.52 -0.40
CA TYR A 14 -7.78 -6.94 0.99
C TYR A 14 -8.78 -6.19 1.88
N ARG A 15 -9.71 -6.92 2.50
CA ARG A 15 -10.72 -6.37 3.41
C ARG A 15 -10.54 -6.92 4.83
N GLY A 16 -9.31 -7.27 5.21
CA GLY A 16 -9.01 -7.75 6.57
C GLY A 16 -9.21 -9.25 6.75
N GLU A 17 -9.36 -10.02 5.68
CA GLU A 17 -9.48 -11.47 5.73
C GLU A 17 -8.16 -12.12 6.17
N GLU A 18 -8.24 -13.23 6.91
CA GLU A 18 -7.04 -13.99 7.30
C GLU A 18 -6.43 -14.79 6.14
N ILE A 19 -7.26 -15.15 5.15
CA ILE A 19 -6.90 -16.01 4.03
C ILE A 19 -7.32 -15.31 2.73
N ASN A 20 -6.46 -15.40 1.71
CA ASN A 20 -6.73 -14.86 0.37
C ASN A 20 -7.98 -15.54 -0.24
N PRO A 21 -9.06 -14.79 -0.53
CA PRO A 21 -10.28 -15.37 -1.08
C PRO A 21 -10.18 -15.62 -2.60
N PHE A 22 -9.17 -15.10 -3.28
CA PHE A 22 -9.04 -15.20 -4.73
C PHE A 22 -8.30 -16.47 -5.15
N ASP A 23 -8.81 -17.12 -6.19
CA ASP A 23 -8.17 -18.30 -6.77
C ASP A 23 -6.93 -17.89 -7.58
N LYS A 24 -5.78 -18.49 -7.30
CA LYS A 24 -4.50 -18.14 -7.95
C LYS A 24 -4.47 -18.45 -9.46
N GLU A 25 -5.25 -19.42 -9.94
CA GLU A 25 -5.26 -19.86 -11.34
C GLU A 25 -6.28 -19.06 -12.16
N LYS A 26 -7.43 -18.74 -11.56
CA LYS A 26 -8.54 -18.05 -12.23
C LYS A 26 -8.56 -16.54 -12.01
N GLN A 27 -7.99 -16.07 -10.91
CA GLN A 27 -8.04 -14.67 -10.44
C GLN A 27 -6.65 -14.21 -9.99
N ASN A 28 -5.62 -14.58 -10.75
CA ASN A 28 -4.22 -14.37 -10.38
C ASN A 28 -3.91 -12.90 -10.01
N ALA A 29 -4.42 -11.93 -10.76
CA ALA A 29 -4.20 -10.51 -10.48
C ALA A 29 -4.77 -10.09 -9.11
N GLN A 30 -6.04 -10.42 -8.83
CA GLN A 30 -6.66 -10.13 -7.54
C GLN A 30 -5.96 -10.88 -6.40
N HIS A 31 -5.56 -12.14 -6.64
CA HIS A 31 -4.79 -12.93 -5.69
C HIS A 31 -3.45 -12.26 -5.34
N GLN A 32 -2.71 -11.81 -6.35
CA GLN A 32 -1.43 -11.11 -6.19
C GLN A 32 -1.59 -9.78 -5.45
N PHE A 33 -2.57 -8.95 -5.84
CA PHE A 33 -2.76 -7.65 -5.21
C PHE A 33 -3.34 -7.73 -3.81
N TRP A 34 -4.22 -8.70 -3.52
CA TRP A 34 -4.65 -9.00 -2.15
C TRP A 34 -3.43 -9.29 -1.26
N PHE A 35 -2.46 -10.08 -1.76
CA PHE A 35 -1.25 -10.37 -1.00
C PHE A 35 -0.45 -9.09 -0.73
N TYR A 36 -0.24 -8.24 -1.74
CA TYR A 36 0.47 -6.97 -1.58
C TYR A 36 -0.19 -6.03 -0.57
N GLU A 37 -1.51 -5.86 -0.64
CA GLU A 37 -2.26 -5.04 0.30
C GLU A 37 -2.20 -5.61 1.72
N SER A 38 -2.30 -6.93 1.88
CA SER A 38 -2.18 -7.61 3.19
C SER A 38 -0.79 -7.41 3.82
N VAL A 39 0.26 -7.39 2.99
CA VAL A 39 1.64 -7.10 3.44
C VAL A 39 1.72 -5.67 3.93
N PHE A 40 1.24 -4.70 3.16
CA PHE A 40 1.21 -3.31 3.60
C PHE A 40 0.47 -3.15 4.93
N GLU A 41 -0.71 -3.77 5.09
CA GLU A 41 -1.48 -3.69 6.34
C GLU A 41 -0.66 -4.13 7.54
N ARG A 42 -0.03 -5.30 7.42
CA ARG A 42 0.78 -5.88 8.50
C ARG A 42 1.98 -5.01 8.83
N GLU A 43 2.69 -4.52 7.82
CA GLU A 43 3.83 -3.63 8.00
C GLU A 43 3.40 -2.30 8.63
N PHE A 44 2.26 -1.74 8.23
CA PHE A 44 1.75 -0.48 8.81
C PHE A 44 1.41 -0.61 10.31
N LEU A 45 0.90 -1.76 10.74
CA LEU A 45 0.61 -2.03 12.15
C LEU A 45 1.87 -2.24 12.99
N LYS A 46 2.93 -2.76 12.38
CA LYS A 46 4.17 -3.12 13.07
C LYS A 46 5.18 -1.98 13.10
N ASN A 47 5.41 -1.34 11.95
CA ASN A 47 6.53 -0.45 11.72
C ASN A 47 6.28 0.91 12.38
N ASP A 48 7.35 1.49 12.88
CA ASP A 48 7.37 2.85 13.38
C ASP A 48 7.71 3.84 12.24
N SER A 49 7.71 5.15 12.51
CA SER A 49 8.00 6.16 11.49
C SER A 49 9.45 6.10 10.99
N SER A 50 10.39 5.60 11.81
CA SER A 50 11.79 5.45 11.43
C SER A 50 11.99 4.25 10.49
N ASP A 51 11.26 3.16 10.71
CA ASP A 51 11.21 2.00 9.82
C ASP A 51 10.69 2.40 8.43
N TRP A 52 9.56 3.11 8.40
CA TRP A 52 8.97 3.61 7.15
C TRP A 52 9.89 4.60 6.44
N TYR A 53 10.52 5.53 7.18
CA TYR A 53 11.49 6.46 6.63
C TYR A 53 12.67 5.73 6.00
N SER A 54 13.21 4.73 6.69
CA SER A 54 14.33 3.91 6.19
C SER A 54 13.94 3.13 4.94
N PHE A 55 12.75 2.52 4.95
CA PHE A 55 12.18 1.84 3.80
C PHE A 55 12.06 2.77 2.58
N PHE A 56 11.43 3.93 2.73
CA PHE A 56 11.25 4.86 1.62
C PHE A 56 12.56 5.53 1.17
N SER A 57 13.55 5.67 2.05
CA SER A 57 14.88 6.21 1.70
C SER A 57 15.64 5.31 0.73
N MET A 58 15.47 3.98 0.81
CA MET A 58 16.08 3.04 -0.15
C MET A 58 15.49 3.16 -1.57
N HIS A 59 14.41 3.91 -1.74
CA HIS A 59 13.66 4.05 -2.98
C HIS A 59 13.47 5.51 -3.40
N ASP A 60 14.23 6.45 -2.83
CA ASP A 60 14.13 7.90 -3.11
C ASP A 60 12.74 8.52 -2.82
N LEU A 61 11.96 7.93 -1.90
CA LEU A 61 10.60 8.37 -1.54
C LEU A 61 10.51 8.99 -0.12
N GLN A 62 11.62 9.13 0.58
CA GLN A 62 11.66 9.61 1.96
C GLN A 62 11.18 11.05 2.13
N LYS A 63 11.41 11.91 1.12
CA LYS A 63 10.93 13.30 1.15
C LYS A 63 9.42 13.37 1.08
N ASP A 64 8.82 12.54 0.24
CA ASP A 64 7.35 12.45 0.10
C ASP A 64 6.73 11.88 1.37
N PHE A 65 7.39 10.88 1.98
CA PHE A 65 6.96 10.34 3.27
C PHE A 65 6.98 11.40 4.38
N LEU A 66 8.05 12.20 4.49
CA LEU A 66 8.13 13.28 5.48
C LEU A 66 7.03 14.34 5.32
N GLN A 67 6.54 14.59 4.10
CA GLN A 67 5.44 15.52 3.85
C GLN A 67 4.08 14.98 4.33
N ILE A 68 3.94 13.65 4.44
CA ILE A 68 2.72 13.03 4.95
C ILE A 68 2.62 13.20 6.47
N LEU A 69 3.74 13.08 7.18
CA LEU A 69 3.80 13.08 8.63
C LEU A 69 3.49 14.45 9.23
N SER A 70 2.83 14.43 10.39
CA SER A 70 2.69 15.56 11.30
C SER A 70 3.46 15.31 12.60
N GLU A 71 3.50 16.28 13.52
CA GLU A 71 4.17 16.11 14.82
C GLU A 71 3.65 14.90 15.61
N SER A 72 2.35 14.60 15.52
CA SER A 72 1.75 13.43 16.17
C SER A 72 2.14 12.09 15.55
N ASP A 73 2.76 12.11 14.36
CA ASP A 73 3.21 10.92 13.64
C ASP A 73 4.71 10.66 13.84
N TYR A 74 5.38 11.37 14.76
CA TYR A 74 6.84 11.25 14.94
C TYR A 74 7.28 9.82 15.32
N GLU A 75 6.55 9.16 16.22
CA GLU A 75 6.84 7.78 16.60
C GLU A 75 6.29 6.78 15.58
N ARG A 76 5.04 6.93 15.15
CA ARG A 76 4.40 6.04 14.18
C ARG A 76 3.37 6.80 13.34
N PRO A 77 3.20 6.50 12.04
CA PRO A 77 2.11 7.07 11.26
C PRO A 77 0.76 6.70 11.88
N THR A 78 -0.06 7.70 12.19
CA THR A 78 -1.39 7.50 12.74
C THR A 78 -2.32 6.84 11.72
N GLN A 79 -3.41 6.24 12.19
CA GLN A 79 -4.44 5.67 11.30
C GLN A 79 -4.99 6.71 10.31
N GLY A 80 -5.02 7.99 10.68
CA GLY A 80 -5.45 9.08 9.78
C GLY A 80 -4.51 9.34 8.59
N LYS A 81 -3.26 8.86 8.65
CA LYS A 81 -2.26 8.98 7.57
C LYS A 81 -2.11 7.71 6.73
N LYS A 82 -2.74 6.62 7.15
CA LYS A 82 -2.58 5.29 6.54
C LYS A 82 -2.84 5.29 5.04
N LYS A 83 -3.87 6.02 4.58
CA LYS A 83 -4.21 6.12 3.16
C LYS A 83 -3.08 6.75 2.35
N GLN A 84 -2.54 7.87 2.82
CA GLN A 84 -1.46 8.57 2.13
C GLN A 84 -0.16 7.73 2.14
N VAL A 85 0.13 7.05 3.25
CA VAL A 85 1.26 6.13 3.33
C VAL A 85 1.06 4.94 2.38
N PHE A 86 -0.16 4.43 2.24
CA PHE A 86 -0.50 3.39 1.27
C PHE A 86 -0.34 3.84 -0.18
N GLU A 87 -0.80 5.04 -0.52
CA GLU A 87 -0.63 5.63 -1.86
C GLU A 87 0.86 5.80 -2.21
N LEU A 88 1.69 6.25 -1.26
CA LEU A 88 3.13 6.31 -1.43
C LEU A 88 3.75 4.91 -1.57
N TRP A 89 3.25 3.93 -0.81
CA TRP A 89 3.68 2.55 -0.92
C TRP A 89 3.30 1.90 -2.26
N LEU A 90 2.15 2.25 -2.85
CA LEU A 90 1.80 1.83 -4.22
C LEU A 90 2.76 2.42 -5.25
N THR A 91 3.21 3.66 -5.06
CA THR A 91 4.29 4.24 -5.89
C THR A 91 5.54 3.38 -5.81
N TYR A 92 5.94 2.96 -4.61
CA TYR A 92 7.03 1.99 -4.45
C TYR A 92 6.75 0.68 -5.20
N LEU A 93 5.57 0.11 -4.99
CA LEU A 93 5.19 -1.20 -5.53
C LEU A 93 5.31 -1.20 -7.05
N PHE A 94 4.74 -0.21 -7.73
CA PHE A 94 4.73 -0.18 -9.20
C PHE A 94 6.03 0.37 -9.81
N LYS A 95 6.65 1.36 -9.19
CA LYS A 95 7.86 1.97 -9.77
C LYS A 95 9.15 1.19 -9.50
N TYR A 96 9.19 0.39 -8.44
CA TYR A 96 10.43 -0.30 -8.03
C TYR A 96 10.27 -1.81 -7.89
N LYS A 97 9.15 -2.30 -7.33
CA LYS A 97 9.00 -3.74 -7.06
C LYS A 97 8.45 -4.53 -8.25
N LEU A 98 7.45 -3.99 -8.93
CA LEU A 98 6.80 -4.57 -10.10
C LEU A 98 7.24 -3.88 -11.40
N TYR A 99 8.32 -3.11 -11.35
CA TYR A 99 8.79 -2.39 -12.53
C TYR A 99 9.36 -3.37 -13.56
N PRO A 100 8.94 -3.29 -14.83
CA PRO A 100 9.49 -4.14 -15.87
C PRO A 100 10.95 -3.78 -16.16
N GLU A 101 11.84 -4.77 -16.10
CA GLU A 101 13.31 -4.63 -16.28
C GLU A 101 13.74 -3.89 -17.57
N TYR A 102 12.85 -3.74 -18.55
CA TYR A 102 13.15 -3.16 -19.87
C TYR A 102 12.50 -1.80 -20.14
N GLY A 103 12.09 -1.05 -19.10
CA GLY A 103 11.65 0.33 -19.26
C GLY A 103 10.30 0.51 -19.97
N GLY A 104 9.47 -0.53 -19.94
CA GLY A 104 8.12 -0.51 -20.50
C GLY A 104 7.08 0.04 -19.53
N GLU A 105 5.87 0.23 -20.03
CA GLU A 105 4.71 0.57 -19.23
C GLU A 105 4.42 -0.50 -18.16
N ASN A 106 4.14 -0.08 -16.92
CA ASN A 106 3.79 -1.02 -15.86
C ASN A 106 2.37 -1.56 -16.07
N LYS A 107 2.28 -2.78 -16.60
CA LYS A 107 1.00 -3.47 -16.84
C LYS A 107 0.28 -3.81 -15.53
N ASP A 108 1.01 -4.12 -14.46
CA ASP A 108 0.41 -4.43 -13.16
C ASP A 108 -0.26 -3.20 -12.54
N GLU A 109 0.34 -2.01 -12.71
CA GLU A 109 -0.28 -0.75 -12.27
C GLU A 109 -1.62 -0.52 -12.98
N LYS A 110 -1.64 -0.69 -14.31
CA LYS A 110 -2.88 -0.58 -15.08
C LYS A 110 -3.93 -1.59 -14.67
N VAL A 111 -3.53 -2.84 -14.47
CA VAL A 111 -4.43 -3.90 -14.03
C VAL A 111 -4.96 -3.59 -12.63
N TYR A 112 -4.12 -3.13 -11.71
CA TYR A 112 -4.56 -2.75 -10.37
C TYR A 112 -5.63 -1.66 -10.38
N TYR A 113 -5.44 -0.62 -11.19
CA TYR A 113 -6.38 0.50 -11.29
C TYR A 113 -7.60 0.25 -12.19
N SER A 114 -7.65 -0.86 -12.93
CA SER A 114 -8.84 -1.19 -13.75
C SER A 114 -9.97 -1.81 -12.93
N PHE A 115 -9.69 -2.30 -11.72
CA PHE A 115 -10.71 -2.78 -10.80
C PHE A 115 -11.33 -1.59 -10.06
N GLU A 116 -12.65 -1.46 -10.07
CA GLU A 116 -13.35 -0.41 -9.31
C GLU A 116 -13.16 -0.61 -7.79
N LEU A 117 -13.15 0.49 -7.03
CA LEU A 117 -13.23 0.42 -5.57
C LEU A 117 -14.66 -0.01 -5.22
N ASN A 118 -14.86 -1.26 -4.79
CA ASN A 118 -16.14 -1.70 -4.22
C ASN A 118 -16.43 -0.99 -2.91
#